data_AF-A0A3R8C600-F1
#
_entry.id   AF-A0A3R8C600-F1
#
_cell.length_a   1.000
_cell.length_b   1.000
_cell.length_c   1.000
_cell.angle_alpha   90.00
_cell.angle_beta   90.00
_cell.angle_gamma   90.00
#
_symmetry.space_group_name_H-M   'P 1'
#
loop_
_entity.id
_entity.type
_entity.pdbx_description
1 polymer ?
#
loop_
_entity_poly.entity_id
_entity_poly.type
_entity_poly.pdbx_seq_one_letter_code
_entity_poly.pdbx_strand_id
1 'polypeptide(L)'
;MSTVTTQKGVPGILRPFKEYLAGKQLDPGSQVVYYGCVGTCTPFVELLAYATRDMDIHQVYVPLLDEGGARLLKNVPGVGIQAGERVSVKPAIIVLMGGLSMPGVPVLSDEAKAVVQRHGVPVVGICFMNMFERQGWSSEIPFELLIDATIDPVKIIKP
;
A
#
# COMPACT_ATOMS: atom_id res chain seq x y z
N MET A 1 2.29 -1.81 18.56
CA MET A 1 1.60 -0.59 18.05
C MET A 1 0.27 -0.44 18.79
N SER A 2 -0.26 0.77 18.93
CA SER A 2 -1.58 1.02 19.56
C SER A 2 -2.53 1.70 18.57
N THR A 3 -3.81 1.36 18.63
CA THR A 3 -4.83 1.98 17.79
C THR A 3 -4.97 3.46 18.11
N VAL A 4 -4.80 4.32 17.10
CA VAL A 4 -4.95 5.78 17.24
C VAL A 4 -6.40 6.21 16.96
N THR A 5 -7.08 5.55 16.02
CA THR A 5 -8.49 5.82 15.68
C THR A 5 -9.11 4.61 14.99
N THR A 6 -10.45 4.54 15.01
CA THR A 6 -11.23 3.51 14.30
C THR A 6 -12.23 4.18 13.38
N GLN A 7 -12.17 3.86 12.09
CA GLN A 7 -13.10 4.34 11.07
C GLN A 7 -13.81 3.16 10.40
N LYS A 8 -14.81 3.44 9.56
CA LYS A 8 -15.65 2.41 8.93
C LYS A 8 -15.67 2.51 7.42
N GLY A 9 -15.74 1.33 6.79
CA GLY A 9 -15.87 1.19 5.34
C GLY A 9 -14.67 1.74 4.57
N VAL A 10 -14.85 1.86 3.26
CA VAL A 10 -13.81 2.33 2.33
C VAL A 10 -13.23 3.71 2.73
N PRO A 11 -14.03 4.74 3.08
CA PRO A 11 -13.48 6.03 3.49
C PRO A 11 -12.55 5.95 4.71
N GLY A 12 -12.78 4.99 5.60
CA GLY A 12 -11.94 4.75 6.77
C GLY A 12 -10.54 4.23 6.46
N ILE A 13 -10.33 3.68 5.26
CA ILE A 13 -9.02 3.29 4.74
C ILE A 13 -8.38 4.47 4.00
N LEU A 14 -9.16 5.15 3.15
CA LEU A 14 -8.63 6.13 2.20
C LEU A 14 -8.29 7.48 2.82
N ARG A 15 -9.11 7.98 3.76
CA ARG A 15 -8.91 9.32 4.35
C ARG A 15 -7.65 9.37 5.22
N PRO A 16 -7.40 8.44 6.16
CA PRO A 16 -6.17 8.48 6.95
C PRO A 16 -4.91 8.35 6.09
N PHE A 17 -4.97 7.55 5.02
CA PHE A 17 -3.86 7.42 4.08
C PHE A 17 -3.57 8.76 3.37
N LYS A 18 -4.61 9.43 2.85
CA LYS A 18 -4.46 10.74 2.21
C LYS A 18 -3.97 11.80 3.19
N GLU A 19 -4.52 11.84 4.40
CA GLU A 19 -4.12 12.76 5.47
C GLU A 19 -2.65 12.57 5.85
N TYR A 20 -2.21 11.32 5.98
CA TYR A 20 -0.80 10.99 6.22
C TYR A 20 0.11 11.54 5.13
N LEU A 21 -0.21 11.29 3.86
CA LEU A 21 0.61 11.79 2.74
C LEU A 21 0.61 13.32 2.67
N ALA A 22 -0.54 13.98 2.90
CA ALA A 22 -0.63 15.44 2.93
C ALA A 22 0.22 16.04 4.06
N GLY A 23 0.26 15.37 5.23
CA GLY A 23 1.10 15.77 6.37
C GLY A 23 2.60 15.64 6.12
N LYS A 24 3.03 14.81 5.15
CA LYS A 24 4.44 14.62 4.80
C LYS A 24 5.06 15.77 4.00
N GLN A 25 4.27 16.69 3.45
CA GLN A 25 4.76 17.84 2.66
C GLN A 25 5.76 17.41 1.57
N LEU A 26 5.40 16.36 0.82
CA LEU A 26 6.25 15.81 -0.24
C LEU A 26 6.47 16.84 -1.36
N ASP A 27 7.69 16.86 -1.92
CA ASP A 27 7.99 17.66 -3.10
C ASP A 27 7.17 17.16 -4.32
N PRO A 28 6.75 18.05 -5.23
CA PRO A 28 6.16 17.69 -6.51
C PRO A 28 6.90 16.54 -7.23
N GLY A 29 6.15 15.53 -7.68
CA GLY A 29 6.68 14.38 -8.39
C GLY A 29 7.37 13.32 -7.51
N SER A 30 7.35 13.48 -6.19
CA SER A 30 7.81 12.45 -5.23
C SER A 30 7.09 11.12 -5.47
N GLN A 31 7.81 10.00 -5.34
CA GLN A 31 7.20 8.68 -5.54
C GLN A 31 6.59 8.10 -4.26
N VAL A 32 5.33 7.68 -4.33
CA VAL A 32 4.73 6.75 -3.38
C VAL A 32 4.72 5.37 -4.03
N VAL A 33 5.48 4.44 -3.47
CA VAL A 33 5.75 3.13 -4.08
C VAL A 33 5.05 2.03 -3.30
N TYR A 34 4.14 1.34 -3.97
CA TYR A 34 3.31 0.27 -3.42
C TYR A 34 3.89 -1.09 -3.78
N TYR A 35 4.31 -1.86 -2.78
CA TYR A 35 4.73 -3.25 -2.95
C TYR A 35 3.58 -4.17 -2.58
N GLY A 36 3.19 -5.07 -3.49
CA GLY A 36 2.03 -5.92 -3.24
C GLY A 36 1.88 -7.09 -4.19
N CYS A 37 1.10 -8.09 -3.76
CA CYS A 37 0.78 -9.28 -4.56
C CYS A 37 0.00 -8.92 -5.82
N VAL A 38 0.41 -9.51 -6.94
CA VAL A 38 -0.27 -9.34 -8.23
C VAL A 38 -1.69 -9.87 -8.15
N GLY A 39 -2.65 -9.10 -8.65
CA GLY A 39 -4.06 -9.47 -8.74
C GLY A 39 -4.85 -9.19 -7.46
N THR A 40 -4.34 -9.57 -6.28
CA THR A 40 -5.07 -9.38 -5.01
C THR A 40 -4.83 -8.00 -4.39
N CYS A 41 -3.60 -7.50 -4.41
CA CYS A 41 -3.28 -6.18 -3.86
C CYS A 41 -3.52 -5.06 -4.88
N THR A 42 -3.40 -5.34 -6.19
CA THR A 42 -3.50 -4.34 -7.26
C THR A 42 -4.77 -3.49 -7.17
N PRO A 43 -5.99 -4.04 -6.96
CA PRO A 43 -7.21 -3.22 -6.88
C PRO A 43 -7.21 -2.26 -5.67
N PHE A 44 -6.63 -2.67 -4.54
CA PHE A 44 -6.51 -1.81 -3.36
C PHE A 44 -5.46 -0.72 -3.57
N VAL A 45 -4.36 -1.03 -4.25
CA VAL A 45 -3.34 -0.05 -4.64
C VAL A 45 -3.96 1.00 -5.59
N GLU A 46 -4.72 0.56 -6.60
CA GLU A 46 -5.45 1.46 -7.50
C GLU A 46 -6.46 2.34 -6.75
N LEU A 47 -7.16 1.77 -5.76
CA LEU A 47 -8.11 2.52 -4.93
C LEU A 47 -7.42 3.56 -4.04
N LEU A 48 -6.31 3.20 -3.39
CA LEU A 48 -5.47 4.12 -2.61
C LEU A 48 -4.94 5.23 -3.50
N ALA A 49 -4.42 4.87 -4.67
CA ALA A 49 -3.91 5.82 -5.64
C ALA A 49 -5.00 6.75 -6.19
N TYR A 50 -6.23 6.24 -6.33
CA TYR A 50 -7.35 7.06 -6.73
C TYR A 50 -7.69 8.09 -5.66
N ALA A 51 -7.63 7.72 -4.37
CA ALA A 51 -7.93 8.63 -3.27
C ALA A 51 -7.00 9.86 -3.22
N THR A 52 -5.77 9.69 -3.69
CA THR A 52 -4.66 10.67 -3.65
C THR A 52 -4.34 11.26 -5.02
N ARG A 53 -5.17 10.99 -6.05
CA ARG A 53 -4.95 11.38 -7.45
C ARG A 53 -4.83 12.89 -7.70
N ASP A 54 -5.30 13.71 -6.77
CA ASP A 54 -5.25 15.16 -6.80
C ASP A 54 -3.96 15.73 -6.18
N MET A 55 -3.09 14.87 -5.65
CA MET A 55 -1.77 15.24 -5.13
C MET A 55 -0.72 15.19 -6.24
N ASP A 56 0.25 16.09 -6.19
CA ASP A 56 1.36 16.16 -7.15
C ASP A 56 2.46 15.13 -6.83
N ILE A 57 2.12 13.85 -6.90
CA ILE A 57 2.98 12.72 -6.59
C ILE A 57 2.93 11.68 -7.71
N HIS A 58 4.02 10.94 -7.88
CA HIS A 58 4.06 9.78 -8.76
C HIS A 58 3.72 8.52 -7.97
N GLN A 59 2.70 7.80 -8.42
CA GLN A 59 2.25 6.59 -7.75
C GLN A 59 2.77 5.37 -8.52
N VAL A 60 3.51 4.49 -7.86
CA VAL A 60 4.23 3.40 -8.53
C VAL A 60 3.85 2.07 -7.89
N TYR A 61 3.36 1.13 -8.69
CA TYR A 61 3.12 -0.24 -8.22
C TYR A 61 4.32 -1.12 -8.54
N VAL A 62 4.79 -1.87 -7.54
CA VAL A 62 5.84 -2.87 -7.63
C VAL A 62 5.22 -4.25 -7.36
N PRO A 63 5.28 -5.18 -8.32
CA PRO A 63 4.79 -6.54 -8.11
C PRO A 63 5.71 -7.29 -7.16
N LEU A 64 5.15 -7.79 -6.05
CA LEU A 64 5.94 -8.39 -4.97
C LEU A 64 7.03 -7.42 -4.49
N LEU A 65 8.29 -7.83 -4.57
CA LEU A 65 9.49 -7.02 -4.30
C LEU A 65 10.32 -6.76 -5.57
N ASP A 66 9.79 -7.06 -6.76
CA ASP A 66 10.50 -6.91 -8.04
C ASP A 66 10.38 -5.47 -8.58
N GLU A 67 11.30 -4.61 -8.17
CA GLU A 67 11.42 -3.23 -8.69
C GLU A 67 11.65 -3.18 -10.21
N GLY A 68 12.13 -4.27 -10.83
CA GLY A 68 12.19 -4.39 -12.28
C GLY A 68 10.80 -4.46 -12.93
N GLY A 69 9.82 -4.99 -12.21
CA GLY A 69 8.42 -5.02 -12.60
C GLY A 69 7.66 -3.71 -12.38
N ALA A 70 8.29 -2.68 -11.81
CA ALA A 70 7.61 -1.45 -11.40
C ALA A 70 6.82 -0.78 -12.54
N ARG A 71 5.63 -0.26 -12.22
CA ARG A 71 4.72 0.42 -13.16
C ARG A 71 4.22 1.73 -12.58
N LEU A 72 4.24 2.79 -13.38
CA LEU A 72 3.57 4.04 -13.02
C LEU A 72 2.05 3.83 -13.04
N LEU A 73 1.36 4.31 -12.02
CA LEU A 73 -0.09 4.30 -11.94
C LEU A 73 -0.64 5.61 -12.50
N LYS A 74 -1.58 5.50 -13.44
CA LYS A 74 -2.15 6.65 -14.15
C LYS A 74 -3.66 6.71 -13.96
N ASN A 75 -4.18 7.91 -13.74
CA ASN A 75 -5.61 8.13 -13.79
C ASN A 75 -6.09 8.19 -15.24
N VAL A 76 -6.79 7.15 -15.68
CA VAL A 76 -7.37 7.05 -17.02
C VAL A 76 -8.81 7.61 -16.97
N PRO A 77 -9.12 8.68 -17.73
CA PRO A 77 -10.44 9.29 -17.73
C PRO A 77 -11.55 8.28 -18.04
N GLY A 78 -12.60 8.29 -17.21
CA GLY A 78 -13.75 7.37 -17.37
C GLY A 78 -13.50 5.93 -16.91
N VAL A 79 -12.28 5.59 -16.47
CA VAL A 79 -11.92 4.23 -16.02
C VAL A 79 -11.47 4.22 -14.56
N GLY A 80 -10.49 5.06 -14.20
CA GLY A 80 -9.87 5.08 -12.88
C GLY A 80 -8.35 4.90 -12.96
N ILE A 81 -7.72 4.54 -11.84
CA ILE A 81 -6.27 4.28 -11.82
C ILE A 81 -5.97 2.98 -12.53
N GLN A 82 -4.98 2.98 -13.44
CA GLN A 82 -4.51 1.82 -14.18
C GLN A 82 -2.98 1.78 -14.19
N ALA A 83 -2.41 0.58 -14.29
CA ALA A 83 -0.98 0.41 -14.52
C ALA A 83 -0.59 0.88 -15.93
N GLY A 84 0.44 1.73 -16.00
CA GLY A 84 1.00 2.28 -17.23
C GLY A 84 2.36 1.66 -17.57
N GLU A 85 3.29 2.51 -17.96
CA GLU A 85 4.65 2.17 -18.36
C GLU A 85 5.54 1.75 -17.20
N ARG A 86 6.65 1.09 -17.55
CA ARG A 86 7.74 0.80 -16.61
C ARG A 86 8.43 2.09 -16.18
N VAL A 87 8.76 2.17 -14.90
CA VAL A 87 9.44 3.33 -14.29
C VAL A 87 10.52 2.85 -13.32
N SER A 88 11.55 3.66 -13.08
CA SER A 88 12.54 3.41 -12.03
C SER A 88 11.94 3.69 -10.65
N VAL A 89 12.37 2.90 -9.65
CA VAL A 89 11.92 3.03 -8.26
C VAL A 89 12.87 3.94 -7.48
N LYS A 90 12.32 5.04 -6.95
CA LYS A 90 12.98 5.99 -6.05
C LYS A 90 11.94 6.55 -5.07
N PRO A 91 11.51 5.75 -4.08
CA PRO A 91 10.42 6.10 -3.18
C PRO A 91 10.80 7.31 -2.32
N ALA A 92 9.85 8.22 -2.13
CA ALA A 92 9.81 9.11 -0.98
C ALA A 92 9.02 8.49 0.18
N ILE A 93 8.07 7.59 -0.15
CA ILE A 93 7.29 6.78 0.80
C ILE A 93 7.17 5.36 0.24
N ILE A 94 7.32 4.36 1.11
CA ILE A 94 7.02 2.96 0.81
C ILE A 94 5.66 2.60 1.39
N VAL A 95 4.83 1.89 0.61
CA VAL A 95 3.60 1.27 1.07
C VAL A 95 3.71 -0.24 0.90
N LEU A 96 3.72 -0.99 2.00
CA LEU A 96 3.67 -2.45 1.98
C LEU A 96 2.22 -2.91 2.10
N MET A 97 1.77 -3.73 1.16
CA MET A 97 0.46 -4.34 1.20
C MET A 97 0.51 -5.66 1.98
N GLY A 98 -0.45 -5.88 2.88
CA GLY A 98 -0.52 -7.06 3.75
C GLY A 98 -0.58 -8.40 3.04
N GLY A 99 -0.96 -8.41 1.76
CA GLY A 99 -0.89 -9.61 0.92
C GLY A 99 0.52 -10.20 0.87
N LEU A 100 1.57 -9.38 0.95
CA LEU A 100 2.96 -9.84 0.92
C LEU A 100 3.32 -10.76 2.08
N SER A 101 2.68 -10.59 3.24
CA SER A 101 2.95 -11.41 4.42
C SER A 101 2.06 -12.65 4.50
N MET A 102 1.15 -12.86 3.54
CA MET A 102 0.25 -14.02 3.57
C MET A 102 1.03 -15.33 3.42
N PRO A 103 0.63 -16.41 4.14
CA PRO A 103 1.21 -17.73 3.92
C PRO A 103 1.09 -18.16 2.45
N GLY A 104 2.16 -18.73 1.90
CA GLY A 104 2.22 -19.20 0.51
C GLY A 104 2.61 -18.13 -0.52
N VAL A 105 2.73 -16.87 -0.12
CA VAL A 105 3.37 -15.84 -0.96
C VAL A 105 4.88 -16.00 -0.86
N PRO A 106 5.63 -16.00 -1.97
CA PRO A 106 7.08 -16.23 -1.98
C PRO A 106 7.84 -14.95 -1.60
N VAL A 107 7.53 -14.38 -0.43
CA VAL A 107 8.19 -13.20 0.12
C VAL A 107 8.41 -13.42 1.61
N LEU A 108 9.67 -13.31 2.03
CA LEU A 108 10.06 -13.37 3.44
C LEU A 108 10.05 -11.96 4.07
N SER A 109 9.84 -11.90 5.38
CA SER A 109 9.85 -10.63 6.12
C SER A 109 11.21 -9.92 6.01
N ASP A 110 12.31 -10.68 6.09
CA ASP A 110 13.67 -10.15 5.93
C ASP A 110 13.92 -9.55 4.54
N GLU A 111 13.32 -10.09 3.48
CA GLU A 111 13.44 -9.53 2.13
C GLU A 111 12.70 -8.19 2.03
N ALA A 112 11.48 -8.11 2.58
CA ALA A 112 10.72 -6.86 2.64
C ALA A 112 11.43 -5.81 3.50
N LYS A 113 12.01 -6.23 4.64
CA LYS A 113 12.81 -5.39 5.52
C LYS A 113 14.06 -4.86 4.82
N ALA A 114 14.74 -5.70 4.03
CA ALA A 114 15.90 -5.29 3.26
C ALA A 114 15.56 -4.22 2.21
N VAL A 115 14.40 -4.32 1.55
CA VAL A 115 13.91 -3.28 0.62
C VAL A 115 13.66 -1.96 1.37
N VAL A 116 12.97 -2.01 2.51
CA VAL A 116 12.72 -0.84 3.36
C VAL A 116 14.03 -0.17 3.79
N GLN A 117 14.99 -0.95 4.29
CA GLN A 117 16.28 -0.45 4.76
C GLN A 117 17.13 0.14 3.64
N ARG A 118 17.09 -0.45 2.44
CA ARG A 118 17.82 0.05 1.26
C ARG A 118 17.41 1.47 0.89
N HIS A 119 16.10 1.77 0.95
CA HIS A 119 15.59 3.09 0.59
C HIS A 119 15.63 4.08 1.77
N GLY A 120 15.50 3.61 3.00
CA GLY A 120 15.65 4.44 4.21
C GLY A 120 14.58 5.54 4.34
N VAL A 121 13.41 5.34 3.74
CA VAL A 121 12.28 6.28 3.74
C VAL A 121 11.13 5.78 4.61
N PRO A 122 10.17 6.65 5.00
CA PRO A 122 9.01 6.23 5.77
C PRO A 122 8.23 5.08 5.12
N VAL A 123 7.69 4.20 5.98
CA VAL A 123 6.94 3.01 5.56
C VAL A 123 5.53 3.05 6.11
N VAL A 124 4.56 2.82 5.23
CA VAL A 124 3.15 2.62 5.55
C VAL A 124 2.79 1.15 5.32
N GLY A 125 2.08 0.55 6.26
CA GLY A 125 1.47 -0.77 6.09
C GLY A 125 -0.03 -0.62 5.82
N ILE A 126 -0.53 -1.27 4.78
CA ILE A 126 -1.98 -1.41 4.54
C ILE A 126 -2.31 -2.89 4.50
N CYS A 127 -3.08 -3.39 5.46
CA CYS A 127 -3.47 -4.79 5.51
C CYS A 127 -4.93 -4.98 5.89
N PHE A 128 -5.35 -6.24 5.82
CA PHE A 128 -6.68 -6.65 6.21
C PHE A 128 -6.58 -7.83 7.18
N MET A 129 -7.53 -7.93 8.11
CA MET A 129 -7.65 -9.05 9.04
C MET A 129 -6.38 -9.27 9.89
N ASN A 130 -5.74 -8.18 10.32
CA ASN A 130 -4.50 -8.14 11.11
C ASN A 130 -3.32 -8.89 10.48
N MET A 131 -3.23 -8.93 9.14
CA MET A 131 -2.29 -9.84 8.46
C MET A 131 -0.82 -9.60 8.84
N PHE A 132 -0.36 -8.36 8.95
CA PHE A 132 1.03 -8.08 9.33
C PHE A 132 1.34 -8.51 10.77
N GLU A 133 0.41 -8.30 11.71
CA GLU A 133 0.60 -8.70 13.10
C GLU A 133 0.59 -10.21 13.25
N ARG A 134 -0.39 -10.89 12.63
CA ARG A 134 -0.51 -12.36 12.65
C ARG A 134 0.71 -13.08 12.10
N GLN A 135 1.48 -12.41 11.24
CA GLN A 135 2.66 -12.97 10.57
C GLN A 135 3.97 -12.43 11.15
N GLY A 136 3.92 -11.61 12.21
CA GLY A 136 5.11 -11.09 12.90
C GLY A 136 5.82 -9.92 12.21
N TRP A 137 5.30 -9.42 11.08
CA TRP A 137 5.93 -8.32 10.33
C TRP A 137 5.88 -6.99 11.10
N SER A 138 4.82 -6.79 11.88
CA SER A 138 4.63 -5.61 12.73
C SER A 138 5.73 -5.39 13.78
N SER A 139 6.47 -6.43 14.17
CA SER A 139 7.62 -6.32 15.09
C SER A 139 8.96 -6.13 14.39
N GLU A 140 9.04 -6.40 13.09
CA GLU A 140 10.30 -6.40 12.34
C GLU A 140 10.46 -5.17 11.44
N ILE A 141 9.33 -4.64 10.95
CA ILE A 141 9.28 -3.50 10.04
C ILE A 141 8.75 -2.27 10.80
N PRO A 142 9.51 -1.14 10.81
CA PRO A 142 9.12 0.06 11.52
C PRO A 142 8.06 0.86 10.74
N PHE A 143 6.82 0.40 10.76
CA PHE A 143 5.70 1.12 10.16
C PHE A 143 5.46 2.45 10.88
N GLU A 144 5.48 3.56 10.15
CA GLU A 144 5.10 4.87 10.68
C GLU A 144 3.58 5.02 10.74
N LEU A 145 2.88 4.40 9.79
CA LEU A 145 1.42 4.26 9.78
C LEU A 145 1.07 2.81 9.43
N LEU A 146 0.14 2.22 10.17
CA LEU A 146 -0.47 0.93 9.86
C LEU A 146 -1.99 1.11 9.80
N ILE A 147 -2.58 0.86 8.63
CA ILE A 147 -4.03 0.79 8.45
C ILE A 147 -4.39 -0.70 8.29
N ASP A 148 -5.04 -1.25 9.31
CA ASP A 148 -5.67 -2.57 9.23
C ASP A 148 -7.19 -2.43 9.12
N ALA A 149 -7.78 -3.17 8.19
CA ALA A 149 -9.23 -3.18 7.99
C ALA A 149 -9.80 -4.59 8.08
N THR A 150 -10.99 -4.71 8.68
CA THR A 150 -11.71 -5.98 8.78
C THR A 150 -12.81 -6.04 7.73
N ILE A 151 -12.76 -7.05 6.85
CA ILE A 151 -13.84 -7.37 5.92
C ILE A 151 -14.70 -8.48 6.54
N ASP A 152 -15.54 -8.10 7.50
CA ASP A 152 -16.44 -9.02 8.21
C ASP A 152 -17.71 -8.27 8.67
N PRO A 153 -18.92 -8.79 8.42
CA PRO A 153 -19.23 -10.04 7.71
C PRO A 153 -19.32 -9.86 6.19
N VAL A 154 -19.02 -10.92 5.45
CA VAL A 154 -19.43 -11.07 4.04
C VAL A 154 -20.72 -11.89 4.02
N LYS A 155 -21.84 -11.27 3.62
CA LYS A 155 -23.16 -11.93 3.56
C LYS A 155 -23.46 -12.38 2.13
N ILE A 156 -23.80 -13.66 1.99
CA ILE A 156 -24.19 -14.25 0.70
C ILE A 156 -25.70 -14.46 0.76
N ILE A 157 -26.44 -13.65 0.01
CA ILE A 157 -27.89 -13.71 -0.07
C ILE A 157 -28.25 -14.31 -1.43
N LYS A 158 -28.94 -15.44 -1.42
CA LYS A 158 -29.60 -15.98 -2.62
C LYS A 158 -31.05 -15.51 -2.59
N PRO A 159 -31.60 -14.99 -3.71
CA PRO A 159 -33.02 -14.64 -3.79
C PRO A 159 -33.91 -15.87 -3.60
#